data_AF-M9V1Y8-F1
#
_entry.id   AF-M9V1Y8-F1
#
_cell.length_a   1.000
_cell.length_b   1.000
_cell.length_c   1.000
_cell.angle_alpha   90.00
_cell.angle_beta   90.00
_cell.angle_gamma   90.00
#
_symmetry.space_group_name_H-M   'P 1'
#
loop_
_entity.id
_entity.type
_entity.pdbx_description
1 polymer ?
#
loop_
_entity_poly.entity_id
_entity_poly.type
_entity_poly.pdbx_seq_one_letter_code
_entity_poly.pdbx_strand_id
1 'polypeptide(L)'
;MEAGMNARMPPMQDAVLIDALNQATSLELYQLSALVERLITDPRRIVAVRKDLHLGQVVRFYDGRRDTMREGRIVESAMRR
;
A
#
# COMPACT_ATOMS: atom_id res chain seq x y z
N MET A 1 30.63 16.57 -4.01
CA MET A 1 29.32 16.76 -4.66
C MET A 1 28.40 15.68 -4.13
N GLU A 2 27.74 15.98 -3.01
CA GLU A 2 26.72 15.15 -2.38
C GLU A 2 25.44 15.24 -3.21
N ALA A 3 25.00 14.13 -3.80
CA ALA A 3 23.71 14.05 -4.45
C ALA A 3 22.98 12.81 -3.93
N GLY A 4 22.01 13.05 -3.05
CA GLY A 4 20.81 12.21 -2.96
C GLY A 4 20.82 11.02 -2.01
N MET A 5 21.34 11.18 -0.79
CA MET A 5 21.21 10.19 0.31
C MET A 5 19.78 10.05 0.87
N ASN A 6 18.74 10.34 0.07
CA ASN A 6 17.35 10.33 0.54
C ASN A 6 16.42 9.63 -0.45
N ALA A 7 16.89 8.52 -1.03
CA ALA A 7 15.96 7.47 -1.41
C ALA A 7 15.39 6.93 -0.11
N ARG A 8 14.25 7.48 0.34
CA ARG A 8 13.44 6.87 1.39
C ARG A 8 13.30 5.41 1.00
N MET A 9 13.98 4.53 1.72
CA MET A 9 13.83 3.10 1.54
C MET A 9 12.32 2.82 1.60
N PRO A 10 11.79 1.96 0.72
CA PRO A 10 10.37 1.64 0.75
C PRO A 10 9.99 1.31 2.20
N PRO A 11 8.88 1.83 2.74
CA PRO A 11 8.66 1.98 4.19
C PRO A 11 8.83 0.69 5.01
N MET A 12 8.72 -0.48 4.39
CA MET A 12 8.96 -1.79 5.00
C MET A 12 10.44 -2.16 5.17
N GLN A 13 11.37 -1.35 4.66
CA GLN A 13 12.83 -1.51 4.76
C GLN A 13 13.46 -0.44 5.68
N ASP A 14 12.64 0.36 6.38
CA ASP A 14 13.11 1.31 7.38
C ASP A 14 13.43 0.58 8.69
N ALA A 15 14.72 0.43 8.99
CA ALA A 15 15.19 -0.30 10.17
C ALA A 15 14.63 0.28 11.49
N VAL A 16 14.45 1.60 11.56
CA VAL A 16 13.88 2.27 12.74
C VAL A 16 12.43 1.88 12.95
N LEU A 17 11.67 1.73 11.86
CA LEU A 17 10.28 1.27 11.92
C LEU A 17 10.21 -0.19 12.38
N ILE A 18 11.07 -1.06 11.84
CA ILE A 18 11.10 -2.48 12.23
C ILE A 18 11.45 -2.63 13.71
N ASP A 19 12.43 -1.89 14.22
CA ASP A 19 12.80 -1.93 15.64
C ASP A 19 11.67 -1.41 16.54
N ALA A 20 10.94 -0.37 16.12
CA ALA A 20 9.78 0.12 16.86
C ALA A 20 8.64 -0.91 16.89
N LEU A 21 8.38 -1.61 15.78
CA LEU A 21 7.39 -2.69 15.72
C LEU A 21 7.78 -3.88 16.60
N ASN A 22 9.08 -4.22 16.66
CA ASN A 22 9.59 -5.31 17.51
C ASN A 22 9.47 -4.99 19.02
N GLN A 23 9.47 -3.70 19.39
CA GLN A 23 9.31 -3.25 20.77
C GLN A 23 7.84 -3.04 21.18
N ALA A 24 6.91 -3.05 20.22
CA ALA A 24 5.49 -2.86 20.49
C ALA A 24 4.88 -4.09 21.18
N THR A 25 3.89 -3.86 22.03
CA THR A 25 3.12 -4.93 22.66
C THR A 25 2.19 -5.61 21.64
N SER A 26 1.78 -6.85 21.93
CA SER A 26 0.83 -7.58 21.08
C SER A 26 -0.50 -6.84 20.88
N LEU A 27 -0.95 -6.08 21.89
CA LEU A 27 -2.17 -5.27 21.79
C LEU A 27 -1.98 -4.08 20.83
N GLU A 28 -0.85 -3.39 20.91
CA GLU A 28 -0.54 -2.28 20.00
C GLU A 28 -0.39 -2.76 18.55
N LEU A 29 0.25 -3.92 18.35
CA LEU A 29 0.37 -4.54 17.01
C LEU A 29 -0.99 -4.95 16.46
N TYR A 30 -1.89 -5.49 17.29
CA TYR A 30 -3.26 -5.82 16.90
C TYR A 30 -4.08 -4.57 16.53
N GLN A 31 -3.98 -3.50 17.33
CA GLN A 31 -4.65 -2.24 17.03
C GLN A 31 -4.13 -1.63 15.73
N LEU A 32 -2.81 -1.69 15.51
CA LEU A 32 -2.18 -1.21 14.29
C LEU A 32 -2.65 -2.02 13.08
N SER A 33 -2.72 -3.35 13.15
CA SER A 33 -3.18 -4.18 12.04
C SER A 33 -4.64 -3.86 11.69
N ALA A 34 -5.52 -3.76 12.68
CA ALA A 34 -6.93 -3.41 12.48
C ALA A 34 -7.08 -2.00 11.86
N LEU A 35 -6.24 -1.05 12.27
CA LEU A 35 -6.25 0.29 11.70
C LEU A 35 -5.76 0.31 10.25
N VAL A 36 -4.71 -0.44 9.92
CA VAL A 36 -4.20 -0.58 8.55
C VAL A 36 -5.26 -1.22 7.66
N GLU A 37 -5.92 -2.29 8.10
CA GLU A 37 -7.02 -2.92 7.36
C GLU A 37 -8.15 -1.92 7.06
N ARG A 38 -8.55 -1.12 8.05
CA ARG A 38 -9.55 -0.06 7.86
C ARG A 38 -9.08 1.02 6.88
N LEU A 39 -7.80 1.40 6.90
CA LEU A 39 -7.25 2.40 5.99
C LEU A 39 -7.15 1.90 4.55
N ILE A 40 -6.84 0.61 4.36
CA ILE A 40 -6.80 -0.04 3.04
C ILE A 40 -8.21 -0.18 2.48
N THR A 41 -9.19 -0.43 3.35
CA THR A 41 -10.60 -0.60 2.97
C THR A 41 -11.41 0.70 2.95
N ASP A 42 -10.79 1.86 3.20
CA ASP A 42 -11.47 3.17 3.22
C ASP A 42 -12.15 3.44 1.85
N PRO A 43 -13.49 3.47 1.77
CA PRO A 43 -14.22 3.65 0.52
C PRO A 43 -13.85 4.96 -0.19
N ARG A 44 -13.48 6.01 0.55
CA ARG A 44 -13.09 7.31 -0.03
C ARG A 44 -11.78 7.19 -0.79
N ARG A 45 -10.80 6.47 -0.24
CA ARG A 45 -9.52 6.19 -0.90
C ARG A 45 -9.73 5.29 -2.12
N ILE A 46 -10.54 4.25 -1.98
CA ILE A 46 -10.87 3.34 -3.10
C ILE A 46 -11.51 4.12 -4.25
N VAL A 47 -12.52 4.96 -3.97
CA VAL A 47 -13.19 5.76 -5.00
C VAL A 47 -12.25 6.78 -5.62
N ALA A 48 -11.40 7.45 -4.84
CA ALA A 48 -10.42 8.41 -5.36
C ALA A 48 -9.46 7.74 -6.35
N VAL A 49 -8.81 6.64 -5.95
CA VAL A 49 -7.88 5.91 -6.82
C VAL A 49 -8.58 5.40 -8.07
N ARG A 50 -9.80 4.86 -7.94
CA ARG A 50 -10.56 4.32 -9.08
C ARG A 50 -10.94 5.38 -10.12
N LYS A 51 -11.08 6.65 -9.74
CA LYS A 51 -11.30 7.75 -10.71
C LYS A 51 -10.10 7.97 -11.63
N ASP A 52 -8.91 7.65 -11.15
CA ASP A 52 -7.66 7.83 -11.88
C ASP A 52 -7.26 6.59 -12.70
N LEU A 53 -8.05 5.50 -12.61
CA LEU A 53 -7.84 4.26 -13.36
C LEU A 53 -8.62 4.26 -14.67
N HIS A 54 -7.90 4.13 -15.77
CA HIS A 54 -8.47 4.12 -17.11
C HIS A 54 -8.30 2.76 -17.78
N LEU A 55 -9.26 2.36 -18.64
CA LEU A 55 -9.14 1.15 -19.45
C LEU A 55 -7.88 1.21 -20.32
N GLY A 56 -7.17 0.09 -20.41
CA GLY A 56 -5.91 -0.03 -21.16
C GLY A 56 -4.67 0.49 -20.41
N GLN A 57 -4.83 1.20 -19.31
CA GLN A 57 -3.72 1.70 -18.47
C GLN A 57 -2.94 0.54 -17.86
N VAL A 58 -1.61 0.63 -17.92
CA VAL A 58 -0.71 -0.27 -17.17
C VAL A 58 -0.52 0.33 -15.78
N VAL A 59 -0.77 -0.47 -14.75
CA VAL A 59 -0.63 -0.08 -13.35
C VAL A 59 0.16 -1.13 -12.59
N ARG A 60 0.80 -0.69 -11.50
CA ARG A 60 1.41 -1.59 -10.53
C ARG A 60 0.40 -1.84 -9.41
N PHE A 61 0.08 -3.10 -9.14
CA PHE A 61 -0.88 -3.51 -8.11
C PHE A 61 -0.25 -4.55 -7.17
N TYR A 62 -0.79 -4.64 -5.96
CA TYR A 62 -0.35 -5.63 -4.97
C TYR A 62 -1.16 -6.93 -5.13
N ASP A 63 -0.46 -8.05 -5.33
CA ASP A 63 -1.03 -9.40 -5.41
C ASP A 63 -0.94 -10.06 -4.03
N GLY A 64 -2.01 -9.94 -3.24
CA GLY A 64 -2.06 -10.48 -1.87
C GLY A 64 -1.94 -12.00 -1.77
N ARG A 65 -2.11 -12.76 -2.87
CA ARG A 65 -1.87 -14.21 -2.86
C ARG A 65 -0.40 -14.56 -2.94
N ARG A 66 0.40 -13.69 -3.57
CA ARG A 66 1.83 -13.90 -3.81
C ARG A 66 2.70 -12.97 -3.00
N ASP A 67 2.10 -12.08 -2.20
CA ASP A 67 2.78 -11.03 -1.45
C ASP A 67 3.79 -10.25 -2.31
N THR A 68 3.37 -9.89 -3.53
CA THR A 68 4.25 -9.24 -4.52
C THR A 68 3.55 -8.10 -5.23
N MET A 69 4.32 -7.07 -5.55
CA MET A 69 3.86 -6.03 -6.47
C MET A 69 4.05 -6.49 -7.90
N ARG A 70 3.00 -6.37 -8.71
CA ARG A 70 2.99 -6.80 -10.12
C ARG A 70 2.49 -5.70 -11.02
N GLU A 71 2.93 -5.73 -12.27
CA GLU A 71 2.36 -4.88 -13.31
C GLU A 71 1.20 -5.61 -13.99
N GLY A 72 0.17 -4.86 -14.35
CA GLY A 72 -1.00 -5.36 -15.06
C GLY A 72 -1.70 -4.26 -15.82
N ARG A 73 -2.50 -4.66 -16.81
CA ARG A 73 -3.34 -3.75 -17.58
C ARG A 73 -4.76 -3.77 -17.05
N ILE A 74 -5.37 -2.60 -16.90
CA ILE A 74 -6.79 -2.49 -16.58
C ILE A 74 -7.61 -2.92 -17.81
N VAL A 75 -8.31 -4.04 -17.70
CA VAL A 75 -9.16 -4.61 -18.78
C VAL A 75 -10.64 -4.34 -18.58
N GLU A 76 -11.07 -4.09 -17.35
CA GLU A 76 -12.46 -3.77 -17.00
C GLU A 76 -12.48 -2.84 -15.79
N SER A 77 -13.45 -1.94 -15.75
CA SER A 77 -13.72 -1.07 -14.60
C SER A 77 -15.22 -1.06 -14.32
N ALA A 78 -15.68 -1.89 -13.39
CA ALA A 78 -17.09 -1.97 -13.04
C ALA A 78 -17.51 -0.81 -12.13
N MET A 79 -17.97 0.31 -12.69
CA MET A 79 -18.58 1.39 -11.92
C MET A 79 -20.05 1.06 -11.64
N ARG A 80 -20.35 0.44 -10.49
CA ARG A 80 -21.73 0.44 -9.98
C ARG A 80 -22.03 1.85 -9.46
N ARG A 81 -22.96 2.53 -10.12
CA ARG A 81 -23.64 3.73 -9.61
C ARG A 81 -24.55 3.35 -8.45
#